data_AF-A0A1F7A546-F1
#
_entry.id   AF-A0A1F7A546-F1
#
_cell.length_a   1.000
_cell.length_b   1.000
_cell.length_c   1.000
_cell.angle_alpha   90.00
_cell.angle_beta   90.00
_cell.angle_gamma   90.00
#
_symmetry.space_group_name_H-M   'P 1'
#
loop_
_entity.id
_entity.type
_entity.pdbx_description
1 polymer ?
#
loop_
_entity_poly.entity_id
_entity_poly.type
_entity_poly.pdbx_seq_one_letter_code
_entity_poly.pdbx_strand_id
1 'polypeptide(L)'
;MRKIILIGLSFFLVLIRSSQIVSAAGFGGGIFVDENATPVGFESTDNRCAGLTTTQVSGVGFKIKASRPGEENSGNVIDNTYSVQVEGNYPDYSVTISLPYPPPDPTNAWQCACNANPLDAYQCVFTNQNPATPGPINVFVKRANVQNNAWWQVRGGNVFSKYNIQSLIPVSLAGTPGYCNTTAGCLPALIGDDNQTTLDSPGFAFSSDGIIYTHATGGNFIHDPDQRSNSDQGFALGISLPTENYAYFYKKMSAKAMPLPSSQKPTVANYPAIYHQSGDLTIGEGNQWHLTANEQIIVFLEGNLIIDDQPGAENRLITVERGGRGFLAFISQGDVIITPHVGYANVNTDSASPDTPLIEGVFITDGTIWVQSYLTNPDKKFIAAGTFVGWTGINLQRSFAKLEDNSVNNTTPTETFVFRPDFMVNIPTLMKSAHFNIREIQPRFSTP
;
A
#
# COMPACT_ATOMS: atom_id res chain seq x y z
N MET A 1 62.55 22.55 -81.11
CA MET A 1 62.22 23.37 -79.92
C MET A 1 61.24 22.60 -79.04
N ARG A 2 61.73 22.03 -77.93
CA ARG A 2 60.89 21.36 -76.91
C ARG A 2 60.35 22.42 -75.95
N LYS A 3 59.03 22.48 -75.76
CA LYS A 3 58.42 23.22 -74.64
C LYS A 3 57.97 22.20 -73.59
N ILE A 4 58.61 22.27 -72.42
CA ILE A 4 58.27 21.55 -71.20
C ILE A 4 57.21 22.38 -70.48
N ILE A 5 56.03 21.80 -70.22
CA ILE A 5 54.98 22.38 -69.39
C ILE A 5 55.07 21.71 -68.02
N LEU A 6 55.43 22.49 -67.00
CA LEU A 6 55.50 22.11 -65.60
C LEU A 6 54.12 22.38 -64.98
N ILE A 7 53.40 21.33 -64.55
CA ILE A 7 52.14 21.47 -63.80
C ILE A 7 52.46 21.18 -62.32
N GLY A 8 52.32 22.22 -61.49
CA GLY A 8 52.52 22.15 -60.04
C GLY A 8 51.39 21.39 -59.35
N LEU A 9 51.76 20.36 -58.59
CA LEU A 9 50.87 19.55 -57.77
C LEU A 9 50.73 20.22 -56.39
N SER A 10 49.62 20.91 -56.15
CA SER A 10 49.27 21.45 -54.83
C SER A 10 48.76 20.33 -53.92
N PHE A 11 49.52 20.03 -52.87
CA PHE A 11 49.16 19.12 -51.80
C PHE A 11 48.09 19.77 -50.90
N PHE A 12 46.84 19.29 -50.99
CA PHE A 12 45.76 19.68 -50.08
C PHE A 12 45.80 18.78 -48.84
N LEU A 13 46.28 19.31 -47.72
CA LEU A 13 46.31 18.62 -46.43
C LEU A 13 44.89 18.64 -45.82
N VAL A 14 44.12 17.58 -46.02
CA VAL A 14 42.80 17.41 -45.39
C VAL A 14 43.02 17.01 -43.93
N LEU A 15 42.77 17.95 -43.01
CA LEU A 15 42.63 17.71 -41.58
C LEU A 15 41.41 16.81 -41.34
N ILE A 16 41.63 15.50 -41.23
CA ILE A 16 40.64 14.56 -40.70
C ILE A 16 40.49 14.88 -39.21
N ARG A 17 39.48 15.67 -38.84
CA ARG A 17 39.05 15.77 -37.45
C ARG A 17 38.60 14.38 -37.03
N SER A 18 39.33 13.74 -36.11
CA SER A 18 38.83 12.58 -35.40
C SER A 18 37.57 13.01 -34.64
N SER A 19 36.39 12.68 -35.17
CA SER A 19 35.16 12.71 -34.39
C SER A 19 35.36 11.71 -33.25
N GLN A 20 35.73 12.20 -32.07
CA GLN A 20 35.62 11.40 -30.87
C GLN A 20 34.16 10.95 -30.80
N ILE A 21 33.97 9.63 -30.80
CA ILE A 21 32.67 9.02 -30.54
C ILE A 21 32.37 9.39 -29.08
N VAL A 22 31.66 10.50 -28.90
CA VAL A 22 31.08 10.82 -27.60
C VAL A 22 30.07 9.70 -27.37
N SER A 23 30.37 8.81 -26.42
CA SER A 23 29.41 7.84 -25.92
C SER A 23 28.14 8.61 -25.58
N ALA A 24 27.06 8.36 -26.31
CA ALA A 24 25.78 8.98 -26.00
C ALA A 24 25.43 8.66 -24.55
N ALA A 25 25.00 9.68 -23.82
CA ALA A 25 24.52 9.52 -22.46
C ALA A 25 23.21 8.75 -22.51
N GLY A 26 22.94 7.91 -21.52
CA GLY A 26 21.74 7.09 -21.56
C GLY A 26 21.40 6.46 -20.23
N PHE A 27 20.16 6.01 -20.13
CA PHE A 27 19.65 5.23 -19.01
C PHE A 27 19.46 3.79 -19.43
N GLY A 28 19.64 2.88 -18.49
CA GLY A 28 19.31 1.47 -18.67
C GLY A 28 19.27 0.74 -17.35
N GLY A 29 18.72 -0.47 -17.39
CA GLY A 29 18.62 -1.33 -16.21
C GLY A 29 17.84 -2.60 -16.51
N GLY A 30 17.68 -3.43 -15.47
CA GLY A 30 16.89 -4.65 -15.54
C GLY A 30 15.44 -4.44 -15.11
N ILE A 31 14.57 -5.35 -15.53
CA ILE A 31 13.17 -5.43 -15.12
C ILE A 31 12.99 -6.71 -14.28
N PHE A 32 12.52 -6.56 -13.05
CA PHE A 32 12.46 -7.65 -12.07
C PHE A 32 11.06 -7.82 -11.46
N VAL A 33 10.68 -9.05 -11.11
CA VAL A 33 9.52 -9.30 -10.26
C VAL A 33 9.95 -9.14 -8.81
N ASP A 34 9.42 -8.12 -8.15
CA ASP A 34 9.50 -7.99 -6.71
C ASP A 34 8.33 -7.14 -6.22
N GLU A 35 7.34 -7.81 -5.62
CA GLU A 35 6.16 -7.15 -5.07
C GLU A 35 6.47 -6.28 -3.84
N ASN A 36 7.61 -6.51 -3.19
CA ASN A 36 8.04 -5.82 -1.98
C ASN A 36 9.11 -4.75 -2.27
N ALA A 37 9.33 -4.41 -3.55
CA ALA A 37 10.25 -3.35 -3.91
C ALA A 37 9.79 -2.02 -3.29
N THR A 38 10.74 -1.30 -2.69
CA THR A 38 10.47 -0.04 -1.99
C THR A 38 11.20 1.12 -2.64
N PRO A 39 10.61 2.32 -2.65
CA PRO A 39 11.31 3.51 -3.11
C PRO A 39 12.45 3.87 -2.15
N VAL A 40 13.60 4.24 -2.72
CA VAL A 40 14.79 4.69 -1.98
C VAL A 40 15.21 6.07 -2.47
N GLY A 41 15.73 6.88 -1.55
CA GLY A 41 16.26 8.20 -1.88
C GLY A 41 15.33 9.39 -1.62
N PHE A 42 14.28 9.24 -0.79
CA PHE A 42 13.36 10.34 -0.44
C PHE A 42 14.03 11.59 0.19
N GLU A 43 15.27 11.49 0.67
CA GLU A 43 16.06 12.61 1.19
C GLU A 43 17.05 13.21 0.16
N SER A 44 17.09 12.65 -1.06
CA SER A 44 17.89 13.13 -2.19
C SER A 44 16.99 13.44 -3.39
N THR A 45 17.50 14.15 -4.40
CA THR A 45 16.71 14.49 -5.58
C THR A 45 16.23 13.28 -6.38
N ASP A 46 16.84 12.10 -6.25
CA ASP A 46 16.59 10.94 -7.10
C ASP A 46 15.61 9.94 -6.44
N ASN A 47 14.49 9.62 -7.10
CA ASN A 47 13.60 8.54 -6.67
C ASN A 47 13.97 7.21 -7.35
N ARG A 48 14.76 6.37 -6.68
CA ARG A 48 15.06 5.01 -7.17
C ARG A 48 14.21 3.98 -6.45
N CYS A 49 14.26 2.73 -6.91
CA CYS A 49 13.66 1.60 -6.22
C CYS A 49 14.76 0.64 -5.76
N ALA A 50 14.59 0.05 -4.57
CA ALA A 50 15.38 -1.08 -4.11
C ALA A 50 14.47 -2.30 -3.99
N GLY A 51 14.95 -3.43 -4.50
CA GLY A 51 14.23 -4.70 -4.52
C GLY A 51 15.14 -5.86 -4.90
N LEU A 52 14.60 -7.08 -4.84
CA LEU A 52 15.24 -8.32 -5.23
C LEU A 52 15.41 -8.39 -6.74
N THR A 53 16.63 -8.70 -7.18
CA THR A 53 17.00 -8.78 -8.62
C THR A 53 17.13 -10.23 -9.11
N THR A 54 16.58 -11.19 -8.37
CA THR A 54 16.72 -12.63 -8.63
C THR A 54 15.79 -13.12 -9.75
N THR A 55 14.62 -12.50 -9.92
CA THR A 55 13.60 -12.93 -10.89
C THR A 55 13.41 -11.85 -11.96
N GLN A 56 13.89 -12.12 -13.17
CA GLN A 56 13.78 -11.19 -14.30
C GLN A 56 12.49 -11.39 -15.09
N VAL A 57 11.94 -10.29 -15.64
CA VAL A 57 10.73 -10.30 -16.45
C VAL A 57 11.05 -9.92 -17.88
N SER A 58 10.54 -10.69 -18.84
CA SER A 58 10.54 -10.27 -20.23
C SER A 58 9.58 -9.09 -20.42
N GLY A 59 10.09 -7.90 -20.69
CA GLY A 59 9.33 -6.67 -20.94
C GLY A 59 8.70 -6.62 -22.32
N VAL A 60 8.19 -7.74 -22.85
CA VAL A 60 7.49 -7.75 -24.15
C VAL A 60 6.27 -6.82 -24.06
N GLY A 61 6.22 -5.84 -24.95
CA GLY A 61 5.17 -4.82 -24.99
C GLY A 61 5.38 -3.62 -24.04
N PHE A 62 6.46 -3.60 -23.26
CA PHE A 62 6.80 -2.47 -22.41
C PHE A 62 7.38 -1.35 -23.28
N LYS A 63 7.10 -0.11 -22.93
CA LYS A 63 7.63 1.09 -23.61
C LYS A 63 8.44 1.89 -22.61
N ILE A 64 9.60 2.38 -23.02
CA ILE A 64 10.48 3.20 -22.18
C ILE A 64 10.65 4.56 -22.85
N LYS A 65 10.59 5.62 -22.04
CA LYS A 65 10.82 7.00 -22.44
C LYS A 65 11.69 7.71 -21.40
N ALA A 66 12.59 8.56 -21.86
CA ALA A 66 13.26 9.57 -21.03
C ALA A 66 12.83 10.95 -21.52
N SER A 67 12.43 11.83 -20.61
CA SER A 67 11.93 13.17 -20.96
C SER A 67 12.34 14.23 -19.95
N ARG A 68 12.55 15.43 -20.45
CA ARG A 68 12.77 16.66 -19.68
C ARG A 68 12.25 17.86 -20.49
N PRO A 69 12.18 19.08 -19.94
CA PRO A 69 11.76 20.24 -20.72
C PRO A 69 12.62 20.45 -21.97
N GLY A 70 11.99 20.32 -23.15
CA GLY A 70 12.64 20.50 -24.45
C GLY A 70 13.30 19.26 -25.05
N GLU A 71 13.25 18.10 -24.38
CA GLU A 71 13.86 16.87 -24.88
C GLU A 71 13.02 15.63 -24.50
N GLU A 72 12.78 14.77 -25.48
CA GLU A 72 12.04 13.54 -25.31
C GLU A 72 12.63 12.44 -26.20
N ASN A 73 13.05 11.35 -25.57
CA ASN A 73 13.65 10.21 -26.23
C ASN A 73 12.93 8.92 -25.86
N SER A 74 12.64 8.08 -26.86
CA SER A 74 12.12 6.73 -26.65
C SER A 74 13.26 5.73 -26.67
N GLY A 75 13.18 4.72 -25.83
CA GLY A 75 14.17 3.65 -25.76
C GLY A 75 13.63 2.31 -26.25
N ASN A 76 14.46 1.28 -26.12
CA ASN A 76 14.12 -0.10 -26.43
C ASN A 76 14.08 -0.94 -25.17
N VAL A 77 13.14 -1.88 -25.11
CA VAL A 77 13.10 -2.95 -24.12
C VAL A 77 13.44 -4.24 -24.86
N ILE A 78 14.53 -4.90 -24.46
CA ILE A 78 15.01 -6.15 -25.05
C ILE A 78 15.09 -7.18 -23.94
N ASP A 79 14.27 -8.22 -24.08
CA ASP A 79 14.07 -9.26 -23.08
C ASP A 79 13.77 -8.65 -21.70
N ASN A 80 14.72 -8.74 -20.77
CA ASN A 80 14.64 -8.32 -19.38
C ASN A 80 15.38 -7.02 -19.07
N THR A 81 15.89 -6.34 -20.09
CA THR A 81 16.61 -5.07 -19.94
C THR A 81 16.00 -3.99 -20.80
N TYR A 82 16.26 -2.75 -20.44
CA TYR A 82 15.91 -1.61 -21.26
C TYR A 82 17.07 -0.65 -21.41
N SER A 83 17.02 0.15 -22.47
CA SER A 83 17.95 1.25 -22.67
C SER A 83 17.25 2.41 -23.38
N VAL A 84 17.57 3.65 -22.98
CA VAL A 84 17.11 4.87 -23.64
C VAL A 84 18.29 5.85 -23.71
N GLN A 85 18.58 6.33 -24.91
CA GLN A 85 19.65 7.31 -25.14
C GLN A 85 19.08 8.72 -24.99
N VAL A 86 19.91 9.66 -24.53
CA VAL A 86 19.57 11.07 -24.36
C VAL A 86 20.68 11.95 -24.91
N GLU A 87 20.35 13.21 -25.23
CA GLU A 87 21.26 14.13 -25.91
C GLU A 87 22.23 14.83 -24.96
N GLY A 88 21.96 14.82 -23.64
CA GLY A 88 22.79 15.52 -22.66
C GLY A 88 22.93 14.84 -21.30
N ASN A 89 23.83 15.39 -20.48
CA ASN A 89 24.14 14.94 -19.12
C ASN A 89 23.45 15.80 -18.07
N TYR A 90 22.12 15.93 -18.17
CA TYR A 90 21.33 16.77 -17.27
C TYR A 90 20.74 15.94 -16.10
N PRO A 91 20.65 16.49 -14.88
CA PRO A 91 20.18 15.75 -13.71
C PRO A 91 18.66 15.75 -13.50
N ASP A 92 17.87 16.20 -14.48
CA ASP A 92 16.44 16.47 -14.34
C ASP A 92 15.57 15.60 -15.27
N TYR A 93 16.09 14.47 -15.79
CA TYR A 93 15.28 13.58 -16.61
C TYR A 93 14.24 12.84 -15.79
N SER A 94 13.06 12.68 -16.38
CA SER A 94 12.06 11.70 -15.98
C SER A 94 12.15 10.49 -16.90
N VAL A 95 12.45 9.33 -16.34
CA VAL A 95 12.49 8.04 -17.02
C VAL A 95 11.19 7.29 -16.71
N THR A 96 10.39 7.03 -17.73
CA THR A 96 9.07 6.39 -17.60
C THR A 96 9.05 5.06 -18.34
N ILE A 97 8.71 3.98 -17.64
CA ILE A 97 8.36 2.68 -18.25
C ILE A 97 6.86 2.50 -18.24
N SER A 98 6.24 2.47 -19.41
CA SER A 98 4.83 2.10 -19.60
C SER A 98 4.70 0.60 -19.87
N LEU A 99 3.98 -0.08 -19.00
CA LEU A 99 3.57 -1.47 -19.12
C LEU A 99 2.38 -1.59 -20.10
N PRO A 100 2.11 -2.77 -20.68
CA PRO A 100 1.04 -2.96 -21.65
C PRO A 100 -0.33 -2.63 -21.07
N TYR A 101 -1.05 -1.71 -21.71
CA TYR A 101 -2.42 -1.35 -21.36
C TYR A 101 -3.28 -1.15 -22.62
N PRO A 102 -4.50 -1.75 -22.71
CA PRO A 102 -5.07 -2.71 -21.75
C PRO A 102 -4.20 -3.98 -21.64
N PRO A 103 -4.12 -4.61 -20.45
CA PRO A 103 -3.25 -5.76 -20.26
C PRO A 103 -3.73 -6.94 -21.12
N PRO A 104 -2.82 -7.66 -21.81
CA PRO A 104 -3.19 -8.83 -22.61
C PRO A 104 -3.84 -9.95 -21.78
N ASP A 105 -3.44 -10.09 -20.52
CA ASP A 105 -4.04 -10.98 -19.54
C ASP A 105 -4.47 -10.16 -18.31
N PRO A 106 -5.77 -9.81 -18.21
CA PRO A 106 -6.31 -9.08 -17.07
C PRO A 106 -6.19 -9.80 -15.72
N THR A 107 -6.06 -11.13 -15.69
CA THR A 107 -5.90 -11.89 -14.43
C THR A 107 -4.47 -11.85 -13.91
N ASN A 108 -3.51 -11.57 -14.78
CA ASN A 108 -2.08 -11.52 -14.46
C ASN A 108 -1.42 -10.25 -15.04
N ALA A 109 -2.08 -9.09 -14.94
CA ALA A 109 -1.54 -7.85 -15.46
C ALA A 109 -0.24 -7.45 -14.74
N TRP A 110 0.70 -6.85 -15.47
CA TRP A 110 1.89 -6.26 -14.84
C TRP A 110 1.57 -4.87 -14.32
N GLN A 111 1.99 -4.56 -13.11
CA GLN A 111 1.95 -3.23 -12.51
C GLN A 111 3.31 -2.87 -11.93
N CYS A 112 3.59 -1.58 -11.77
CA CYS A 112 4.79 -1.13 -11.07
C CYS A 112 4.68 -1.49 -9.58
N ALA A 113 5.68 -2.19 -9.05
CA ALA A 113 5.74 -2.50 -7.63
C ALA A 113 6.22 -1.29 -6.82
N CYS A 114 7.06 -0.46 -7.42
CA CYS A 114 7.63 0.75 -6.84
C CYS A 114 7.64 1.89 -7.86
N ASN A 115 7.58 3.14 -7.37
CA ASN A 115 7.53 4.35 -8.19
C ASN A 115 6.43 4.32 -9.28
N ALA A 116 5.30 3.69 -8.97
CA ALA A 116 4.13 3.74 -9.84
C ALA A 116 3.66 5.19 -10.00
N ASN A 117 3.35 5.60 -11.24
CA ASN A 117 2.70 6.86 -11.52
C ASN A 117 1.37 6.86 -10.76
N PRO A 118 1.11 7.86 -9.90
CA PRO A 118 -0.14 7.90 -9.14
C PRO A 118 -1.37 7.93 -10.06
N LEU A 119 -1.25 8.46 -11.28
CA LEU A 119 -2.32 8.54 -12.27
C LEU A 119 -2.41 7.31 -13.18
N ASP A 120 -1.42 6.42 -13.17
CA ASP A 120 -1.37 5.23 -14.04
C ASP A 120 -0.44 4.16 -13.43
N ALA A 121 -1.00 3.18 -12.73
CA ALA A 121 -0.21 2.10 -12.10
C ALA A 121 0.58 1.22 -13.09
N TYR A 122 0.31 1.37 -14.40
CA TYR A 122 1.06 0.75 -15.48
C TYR A 122 2.23 1.63 -15.96
N GLN A 123 2.55 2.73 -15.28
CA GLN A 123 3.71 3.56 -15.58
C GLN A 123 4.65 3.64 -14.39
N CYS A 124 5.90 3.25 -14.54
CA CYS A 124 6.90 3.37 -13.49
C CYS A 124 7.72 4.63 -13.78
N VAL A 125 7.71 5.62 -12.89
CA VAL A 125 8.25 6.96 -13.14
C VAL A 125 9.41 7.28 -12.19
N PHE A 126 10.58 7.47 -12.77
CA PHE A 126 11.81 7.85 -12.07
C PHE A 126 12.18 9.28 -12.48
N THR A 127 11.96 10.25 -11.60
CA THR A 127 12.27 11.67 -11.79
C THR A 127 13.70 12.01 -11.34
N ASN A 128 14.20 13.16 -11.80
CA ASN A 128 15.52 13.70 -11.47
C ASN A 128 16.68 12.72 -11.71
N GLN A 129 16.59 11.95 -12.79
CA GLN A 129 17.64 11.01 -13.15
C GLN A 129 18.76 11.74 -13.90
N ASN A 130 20.01 11.49 -13.49
CA ASN A 130 21.19 12.00 -14.15
C ASN A 130 21.89 10.87 -14.93
N PRO A 131 22.00 10.95 -16.27
CA PRO A 131 22.63 9.90 -17.06
C PRO A 131 24.16 9.85 -16.86
N ALA A 132 24.76 10.88 -16.24
CA ALA A 132 26.15 10.87 -15.83
C ALA A 132 26.39 10.12 -14.50
N THR A 133 25.35 9.84 -13.72
CA THR A 133 25.48 9.07 -12.48
C THR A 133 25.58 7.58 -12.82
N PRO A 134 26.73 6.92 -12.55
CA PRO A 134 26.92 5.53 -12.92
C PRO A 134 25.99 4.61 -12.12
N GLY A 135 25.25 3.75 -12.83
CA GLY A 135 24.47 2.66 -12.24
C GLY A 135 23.14 2.43 -12.95
N PRO A 136 22.64 1.19 -12.98
CA PRO A 136 21.37 0.88 -13.62
C PRO A 136 20.20 1.48 -12.84
N ILE A 137 19.14 1.85 -13.56
CA ILE A 137 17.83 2.14 -12.99
C ILE A 137 17.02 0.85 -13.13
N ASN A 138 16.93 0.07 -12.06
CA ASN A 138 16.16 -1.17 -12.09
C ASN A 138 14.68 -0.88 -11.88
N VAL A 139 13.83 -1.54 -12.67
CA VAL A 139 12.38 -1.44 -12.55
C VAL A 139 11.84 -2.72 -11.93
N PHE A 140 11.00 -2.54 -10.92
CA PHE A 140 10.38 -3.63 -10.20
C PHE A 140 8.88 -3.64 -10.51
N VAL A 141 8.40 -4.79 -10.98
CA VAL A 141 7.01 -5.01 -11.34
C VAL A 141 6.42 -6.10 -10.47
N LYS A 142 5.09 -6.06 -10.32
CA LYS A 142 4.29 -7.09 -9.64
C LYS A 142 3.15 -7.54 -10.54
N ARG A 143 2.63 -8.74 -10.30
CA ARG A 143 1.39 -9.20 -10.91
C ARG A 143 0.21 -8.59 -10.16
N ALA A 144 -0.80 -8.18 -10.90
CA ALA A 144 -2.07 -7.70 -10.37
C ALA A 144 -3.20 -8.30 -11.20
N ASN A 145 -4.21 -8.83 -10.51
CA ASN A 145 -5.46 -9.21 -11.15
C ASN A 145 -6.33 -7.95 -11.26
N VAL A 146 -6.46 -7.40 -12.45
CA VAL A 146 -7.23 -6.16 -12.71
C VAL A 146 -8.70 -6.44 -13.00
N GLN A 147 -9.09 -7.72 -12.98
CA GLN A 147 -10.48 -8.14 -12.81
C GLN A 147 -10.89 -8.13 -11.32
N ASN A 148 -9.93 -8.31 -10.39
CA ASN A 148 -10.13 -8.19 -8.94
C ASN A 148 -10.13 -6.72 -8.48
N ASN A 149 -10.95 -5.90 -9.11
CA ASN A 149 -11.16 -4.54 -8.64
C ASN A 149 -12.14 -4.61 -7.47
N ALA A 150 -11.61 -4.56 -6.27
CA ALA A 150 -12.35 -4.64 -5.04
C ALA A 150 -12.09 -3.41 -4.17
N TRP A 151 -13.01 -3.12 -3.27
CA TRP A 151 -12.93 -1.95 -2.44
C TRP A 151 -13.35 -2.25 -1.02
N TRP A 152 -12.80 -1.47 -0.11
CA TRP A 152 -13.07 -1.57 1.31
C TRP A 152 -13.72 -0.30 1.82
N GLN A 153 -14.26 -0.38 3.03
CA GLN A 153 -14.87 0.76 3.71
C GLN A 153 -14.40 0.80 5.17
N VAL A 154 -14.15 2.01 5.71
CA VAL A 154 -14.13 2.21 7.17
C VAL A 154 -15.45 2.82 7.63
N ARG A 155 -15.97 2.37 8.76
CA ARG A 155 -17.14 2.94 9.43
C ARG A 155 -16.76 3.42 10.82
N GLY A 156 -17.12 4.66 11.15
CA GLY A 156 -17.03 5.23 12.50
C GLY A 156 -15.62 5.59 13.01
N GLY A 157 -14.52 5.26 12.33
CA GLY A 157 -13.17 5.52 12.88
C GLY A 157 -12.01 5.24 11.92
N ASN A 158 -10.88 4.76 12.44
CA ASN A 158 -9.58 4.95 11.76
C ASN A 158 -8.89 3.64 11.33
N VAL A 159 -8.48 3.57 10.06
CA VAL A 159 -7.46 2.63 9.57
C VAL A 159 -6.20 3.42 9.24
N PHE A 160 -5.04 2.96 9.71
CA PHE A 160 -3.77 3.67 9.52
C PHE A 160 -2.70 2.77 8.91
N SER A 161 -2.01 3.31 7.90
CA SER A 161 -0.79 2.74 7.34
C SER A 161 0.31 3.79 7.36
N LYS A 162 1.55 3.41 7.69
CA LYS A 162 2.66 4.36 7.47
C LYS A 162 2.87 4.60 5.98
N TYR A 163 2.77 3.55 5.18
CA TYR A 163 2.92 3.60 3.73
C TYR A 163 1.55 3.52 3.06
N ASN A 164 1.41 2.73 2.00
CA ASN A 164 0.21 2.73 1.18
C ASN A 164 -0.94 1.96 1.86
N ILE A 165 -2.17 2.41 1.60
CA ILE A 165 -3.38 1.58 1.72
C ILE A 165 -3.88 1.40 0.28
N GLN A 166 -3.86 0.17 -0.24
CA GLN A 166 -4.19 -0.08 -1.64
C GLN A 166 -5.49 -0.88 -1.75
N SER A 167 -6.46 -0.37 -2.52
CA SER A 167 -7.63 -1.13 -3.00
C SER A 167 -8.28 -0.47 -4.21
N LEU A 168 -8.35 -1.18 -5.32
CA LEU A 168 -8.82 -0.61 -6.57
C LEU A 168 -10.34 -0.74 -6.67
N ILE A 169 -11.09 0.34 -6.43
CA ILE A 169 -12.51 0.40 -6.77
C ILE A 169 -12.63 0.21 -8.28
N PRO A 170 -13.47 -0.74 -8.74
CA PRO A 170 -13.71 -0.92 -10.16
C PRO A 170 -14.30 0.35 -10.77
N VAL A 171 -13.57 0.93 -11.70
CA VAL A 171 -14.20 1.64 -12.81
C VAL A 171 -14.24 0.69 -13.98
N SER A 172 -15.30 0.73 -14.77
CA SER A 172 -15.24 0.00 -16.02
C SER A 172 -14.35 0.73 -17.01
N LEU A 173 -13.37 0.02 -17.55
CA LEU A 173 -12.63 0.46 -18.71
C LEU A 173 -13.14 -0.37 -19.89
N ALA A 174 -13.78 0.30 -20.85
CA ALA A 174 -14.25 -0.24 -22.13
C ALA A 174 -15.21 -1.47 -22.04
N GLY A 175 -16.50 -1.23 -21.77
CA GLY A 175 -17.58 -2.12 -22.24
C GLY A 175 -18.21 -3.09 -21.23
N THR A 176 -17.78 -3.11 -19.98
CA THR A 176 -18.46 -3.87 -18.90
C THR A 176 -19.17 -2.87 -17.98
N PRO A 177 -20.40 -3.06 -17.49
CA PRO A 177 -21.08 -2.02 -16.69
C PRO A 177 -20.49 -1.93 -15.28
N GLY A 178 -19.71 -0.88 -15.00
CA GLY A 178 -19.40 -0.43 -13.64
C GLY A 178 -20.29 0.75 -13.26
N TYR A 179 -20.64 0.91 -11.98
CA TYR A 179 -21.55 1.99 -11.53
C TYR A 179 -21.02 3.40 -11.83
N CYS A 180 -19.69 3.60 -11.87
CA CYS A 180 -19.10 4.87 -12.29
C CYS A 180 -19.02 5.11 -13.81
N ASN A 181 -19.63 4.26 -14.64
CA ASN A 181 -19.65 4.42 -16.11
C ASN A 181 -20.90 5.14 -16.64
N THR A 182 -22.03 5.05 -15.93
CA THR A 182 -23.29 5.61 -16.45
C THR A 182 -23.38 7.12 -16.29
N THR A 183 -22.45 7.73 -15.56
CA THR A 183 -22.43 9.15 -15.25
C THR A 183 -21.04 9.71 -15.53
N ALA A 184 -20.92 10.55 -16.56
CA ALA A 184 -19.69 11.29 -16.81
C ALA A 184 -19.32 12.10 -15.55
N GLY A 185 -18.10 11.91 -15.04
CA GLY A 185 -17.62 12.57 -13.83
C GLY A 185 -17.68 11.75 -12.53
N CYS A 186 -18.17 10.50 -12.57
CA CYS A 186 -18.15 9.64 -11.37
C CYS A 186 -16.71 9.28 -10.98
N LEU A 187 -16.27 9.77 -9.81
CA LEU A 187 -15.00 9.38 -9.20
C LEU A 187 -15.27 8.37 -8.08
N PRO A 188 -14.62 7.20 -8.10
CA PRO A 188 -14.77 6.23 -7.02
C PRO A 188 -14.13 6.74 -5.72
N ALA A 189 -14.91 6.79 -4.64
CA ALA A 189 -14.48 7.26 -3.32
C ALA A 189 -14.65 6.16 -2.25
N LEU A 190 -13.79 6.17 -1.23
CA LEU A 190 -13.73 5.16 -0.15
C LEU A 190 -14.76 5.34 0.97
N ILE A 191 -15.74 6.20 0.76
CA ILE A 191 -16.70 6.55 1.78
C ILE A 191 -18.09 6.16 1.31
N GLY A 192 -18.51 4.98 1.77
CA GLY A 192 -19.86 4.49 1.55
C GLY A 192 -20.88 5.34 2.28
N ASP A 193 -22.04 5.47 1.65
CA ASP A 193 -23.20 6.13 2.23
C ASP A 193 -23.74 5.34 3.41
N ASP A 194 -24.23 6.04 4.42
CA ASP A 194 -25.02 5.43 5.49
C ASP A 194 -26.49 5.52 5.10
N ASN A 195 -26.88 4.62 4.19
CA ASN A 195 -28.24 4.55 3.68
C ASN A 195 -29.29 4.21 4.76
N GLN A 196 -28.85 3.78 5.94
CA GLN A 196 -29.71 3.52 7.08
C GLN A 196 -29.82 4.71 8.04
N THR A 197 -29.17 5.85 7.75
CA THR A 197 -29.15 7.04 8.61
C THR A 197 -28.76 6.74 10.05
N THR A 198 -27.88 5.76 10.24
CA THR A 198 -27.31 5.47 11.55
C THR A 198 -26.45 6.66 12.02
N LEU A 199 -26.18 6.73 13.33
CA LEU A 199 -25.38 7.83 13.90
C LEU A 199 -23.89 7.75 13.50
N ASP A 200 -23.47 6.68 12.84
CA ASP A 200 -22.07 6.41 12.56
C ASP A 200 -21.61 7.19 11.32
N SER A 201 -20.61 8.06 11.51
CA SER A 201 -19.95 8.69 10.38
C SER A 201 -19.27 7.63 9.51
N PRO A 202 -19.09 7.86 8.20
CA PRO A 202 -18.07 7.13 7.47
C PRO A 202 -16.74 7.33 8.18
N GLY A 203 -15.98 6.25 8.38
CA GLY A 203 -14.68 6.34 9.02
C GLY A 203 -13.68 7.07 8.12
N PHE A 204 -12.48 7.30 8.64
CA PHE A 204 -11.38 7.93 7.93
C PHE A 204 -10.21 6.96 7.85
N ALA A 205 -9.59 6.85 6.69
CA ALA A 205 -8.32 6.17 6.56
C ALA A 205 -7.20 7.19 6.44
N PHE A 206 -6.04 6.86 7.00
CA PHE A 206 -4.89 7.75 7.06
C PHE A 206 -3.63 7.05 6.58
N SER A 207 -2.81 7.77 5.83
CA SER A 207 -1.43 7.39 5.55
C SER A 207 -0.44 8.48 5.98
N SER A 208 0.69 8.10 6.57
CA SER A 208 1.76 9.06 6.95
C SER A 208 2.58 9.46 5.72
N ASP A 209 3.26 8.47 5.15
CA ASP A 209 4.29 8.62 4.11
C ASP A 209 3.87 7.95 2.79
N GLY A 210 2.72 7.27 2.76
CA GLY A 210 2.17 6.63 1.57
C GLY A 210 0.88 7.28 1.07
N ILE A 211 0.30 6.65 0.05
CA ILE A 211 -0.92 7.11 -0.63
C ILE A 211 -2.03 6.07 -0.42
N ILE A 212 -3.27 6.56 -0.26
CA ILE A 212 -4.46 5.73 -0.31
C ILE A 212 -4.90 5.63 -1.77
N TYR A 213 -4.76 4.44 -2.36
CA TYR A 213 -5.17 4.19 -3.73
C TYR A 213 -6.57 3.59 -3.76
N THR A 214 -7.53 4.33 -4.30
CA THR A 214 -8.92 3.89 -4.48
C THR A 214 -9.23 3.57 -5.94
N HIS A 215 -8.35 3.96 -6.88
CA HIS A 215 -8.63 3.92 -8.30
C HIS A 215 -7.37 3.96 -9.17
N ALA A 216 -7.45 3.40 -10.38
CA ALA A 216 -6.36 3.31 -11.35
C ALA A 216 -5.91 4.67 -11.93
N THR A 217 -6.74 5.72 -11.88
CA THR A 217 -6.41 7.07 -12.41
C THR A 217 -6.14 8.14 -11.33
N GLY A 218 -5.88 7.74 -10.09
CA GLY A 218 -5.11 8.59 -9.15
C GLY A 218 -5.79 9.82 -8.57
N GLY A 219 -6.98 9.69 -8.00
CA GLY A 219 -7.45 10.68 -7.02
C GLY A 219 -6.87 10.36 -5.63
N ASN A 220 -6.27 11.34 -4.94
CA ASN A 220 -5.97 11.26 -3.50
C ASN A 220 -7.23 11.51 -2.63
N PHE A 221 -8.40 11.45 -3.27
CA PHE A 221 -9.65 11.87 -2.69
C PHE A 221 -10.25 10.71 -1.90
N ILE A 222 -10.49 10.96 -0.61
CA ILE A 222 -11.34 10.07 0.19
C ILE A 222 -12.84 10.36 -0.12
N HIS A 223 -13.14 11.49 -0.79
CA HIS A 223 -14.50 11.97 -1.10
C HIS A 223 -14.62 12.69 -2.46
N ASP A 224 -15.77 12.54 -3.11
CA ASP A 224 -16.21 13.34 -4.27
C ASP A 224 -16.74 14.73 -3.80
N PRO A 225 -16.37 15.85 -4.46
CA PRO A 225 -16.80 17.21 -4.12
C PRO A 225 -18.33 17.41 -4.03
N ASP A 226 -19.13 16.64 -4.77
CA ASP A 226 -20.56 16.93 -4.92
C ASP A 226 -21.45 16.14 -3.94
N GLN A 227 -20.90 15.18 -3.18
CA GLN A 227 -21.68 14.25 -2.35
C GLN A 227 -21.72 14.65 -0.87
N ARG A 228 -20.78 15.46 -0.36
CA ARG A 228 -20.73 15.92 1.04
C ARG A 228 -20.05 17.28 1.19
N SER A 229 -20.82 18.34 1.46
CA SER A 229 -20.30 19.72 1.62
C SER A 229 -19.34 19.91 2.82
N ASN A 230 -19.30 18.96 3.75
CA ASN A 230 -18.43 18.99 4.93
C ASN A 230 -17.11 18.20 4.77
N SER A 231 -16.90 17.55 3.63
CA SER A 231 -15.68 16.78 3.34
C SER A 231 -15.21 16.96 1.90
N ASP A 232 -15.61 18.09 1.28
CA ASP A 232 -15.13 18.53 -0.02
C ASP A 232 -13.60 18.56 -0.03
N GLN A 233 -13.00 17.90 -1.01
CA GLN A 233 -11.54 17.71 -1.13
C GLN A 233 -10.85 17.04 0.08
N GLY A 234 -11.50 16.09 0.76
CA GLY A 234 -10.86 15.34 1.84
C GLY A 234 -9.61 14.57 1.36
N PHE A 235 -8.42 15.02 1.77
CA PHE A 235 -7.12 14.38 1.52
C PHE A 235 -6.64 13.57 2.72
N ALA A 236 -6.00 12.42 2.47
CA ALA A 236 -5.49 11.51 3.50
C ALA A 236 -3.99 11.66 3.84
N LEU A 237 -3.35 12.78 3.50
CA LEU A 237 -1.88 12.90 3.53
C LEU A 237 -1.36 13.79 4.66
N GLY A 238 -0.22 13.41 5.25
CA GLY A 238 0.73 14.39 5.80
C GLY A 238 0.80 14.53 7.32
N ILE A 239 0.52 13.47 8.10
CA ILE A 239 0.75 13.48 9.55
C ILE A 239 2.00 12.65 9.91
N SER A 240 3.04 13.33 10.41
CA SER A 240 4.18 12.65 11.04
C SER A 240 3.76 12.17 12.43
N LEU A 241 3.44 10.89 12.54
CA LEU A 241 3.15 10.25 13.82
C LEU A 241 4.40 9.56 14.38
N PRO A 242 4.64 9.63 15.70
CA PRO A 242 5.66 8.82 16.36
C PRO A 242 5.42 7.33 16.07
N THR A 243 6.48 6.61 15.72
CA THR A 243 6.40 5.18 15.47
C THR A 243 6.21 4.41 16.77
N GLU A 244 4.96 4.01 17.03
CA GLU A 244 4.56 3.15 18.16
C GLU A 244 4.47 1.68 17.70
N ASN A 245 5.61 1.09 17.39
CA ASN A 245 5.74 -0.27 16.88
C ASN A 245 5.97 -1.31 18.00
N TYR A 246 6.23 -2.58 17.65
CA TYR A 246 6.53 -3.65 18.59
C TYR A 246 7.62 -3.24 19.58
N ALA A 247 8.75 -2.76 19.07
CA ALA A 247 9.90 -2.37 19.91
C ALA A 247 9.54 -1.25 20.90
N TYR A 248 8.73 -0.27 20.48
CA TYR A 248 8.24 0.80 21.34
C TYR A 248 7.42 0.26 22.51
N PHE A 249 6.37 -0.51 22.23
CA PHE A 249 5.46 -1.01 23.26
C PHE A 249 6.12 -2.09 24.13
N TYR A 250 6.91 -2.98 23.54
CA TYR A 250 7.60 -4.04 24.27
C TYR A 250 8.63 -3.45 25.24
N LYS A 251 9.41 -2.45 24.83
CA LYS A 251 10.33 -1.74 25.75
C LYS A 251 9.58 -1.14 26.95
N LYS A 252 8.38 -0.61 26.74
CA LYS A 252 7.57 0.03 27.79
C LYS A 252 6.94 -0.98 28.76
N MET A 253 6.60 -2.18 28.30
CA MET A 253 5.74 -3.12 29.03
C MET A 253 6.38 -4.49 29.34
N SER A 254 7.55 -4.80 28.77
CA SER A 254 8.24 -6.10 28.91
C SER A 254 8.45 -6.54 30.35
N ALA A 255 8.74 -5.62 31.28
CA ALA A 255 8.91 -5.94 32.69
C ALA A 255 7.66 -6.56 33.36
N LYS A 256 6.47 -6.40 32.75
CA LYS A 256 5.21 -7.00 33.21
C LYS A 256 4.70 -8.11 32.29
N ALA A 257 5.39 -8.36 31.17
CA ALA A 257 4.98 -9.37 30.22
C ALA A 257 5.35 -10.77 30.74
N MET A 258 4.40 -11.70 30.71
CA MET A 258 4.62 -13.10 31.04
C MET A 258 4.53 -13.98 29.78
N PRO A 259 5.18 -15.16 29.72
CA PRO A 259 5.05 -16.03 28.56
C PRO A 259 3.59 -16.43 28.33
N LEU A 260 3.14 -16.42 27.08
CA LEU A 260 1.84 -16.96 26.71
C LEU A 260 1.92 -18.50 26.82
N PRO A 261 1.05 -19.15 27.61
CA PRO A 261 1.21 -20.57 27.91
C PRO A 261 0.86 -21.49 26.74
N SER A 262 0.00 -21.03 25.83
CA SER A 262 -0.43 -21.75 24.63
C SER A 262 -1.12 -20.79 23.66
N SER A 263 -1.54 -21.27 22.48
CA SER A 263 -2.35 -20.48 21.54
C SER A 263 -3.79 -20.21 22.01
N GLN A 264 -4.22 -20.82 23.13
CA GLN A 264 -5.53 -20.59 23.74
C GLN A 264 -5.57 -19.27 24.52
N LYS A 265 -6.73 -18.60 24.54
CA LYS A 265 -6.93 -17.41 25.37
C LYS A 265 -6.63 -17.75 26.85
N PRO A 266 -5.67 -17.07 27.50
CA PRO A 266 -5.34 -17.35 28.88
C PRO A 266 -6.47 -16.92 29.84
N THR A 267 -6.57 -17.60 30.98
CA THR A 267 -7.42 -17.14 32.09
C THR A 267 -6.71 -16.01 32.83
N VAL A 268 -7.34 -14.85 32.91
CA VAL A 268 -6.73 -13.64 33.47
C VAL A 268 -7.23 -13.38 34.88
N ALA A 269 -6.30 -13.22 35.84
CA ALA A 269 -6.63 -12.84 37.21
C ALA A 269 -6.45 -11.34 37.50
N ASN A 270 -5.57 -10.65 36.75
CA ASN A 270 -5.22 -9.24 36.95
C ASN A 270 -5.20 -8.49 35.62
N TYR A 271 -5.65 -7.24 35.62
CA TYR A 271 -5.81 -6.43 34.40
C TYR A 271 -4.95 -5.15 34.43
N PRO A 272 -4.34 -4.75 33.30
CA PRO A 272 -4.21 -5.52 32.06
C PRO A 272 -3.27 -6.73 32.24
N ALA A 273 -3.62 -7.87 31.65
CA ALA A 273 -2.69 -8.98 31.50
C ALA A 273 -1.86 -8.79 30.24
N ILE A 274 -0.54 -8.97 30.37
CA ILE A 274 0.42 -8.70 29.31
C ILE A 274 1.17 -10.01 29.06
N TYR A 275 1.06 -10.51 27.84
CA TYR A 275 1.69 -11.75 27.42
C TYR A 275 2.75 -11.51 26.33
N HIS A 276 3.74 -12.38 26.25
CA HIS A 276 4.65 -12.47 25.12
C HIS A 276 4.71 -13.90 24.58
N GLN A 277 4.83 -14.03 23.26
CA GLN A 277 4.97 -15.30 22.55
C GLN A 277 6.18 -15.21 21.62
N SER A 278 7.08 -16.18 21.73
CA SER A 278 8.16 -16.35 20.75
C SER A 278 7.61 -17.02 19.49
N GLY A 279 7.85 -16.43 18.32
CA GLY A 279 7.38 -16.94 17.04
C GLY A 279 5.91 -16.65 16.75
N ASP A 280 5.35 -17.42 15.81
CA ASP A 280 4.02 -17.17 15.25
C ASP A 280 2.89 -17.62 16.20
N LEU A 281 1.77 -16.92 16.14
CA LEU A 281 0.52 -17.28 16.82
C LEU A 281 -0.59 -17.45 15.78
N THR A 282 -1.19 -18.64 15.72
CA THR A 282 -2.39 -18.89 14.90
C THR A 282 -3.63 -18.88 15.79
N ILE A 283 -4.66 -18.13 15.39
CA ILE A 283 -5.99 -18.12 16.00
C ILE A 283 -7.00 -18.62 14.96
N GLY A 284 -7.74 -19.66 15.30
CA GLY A 284 -8.84 -20.18 14.48
C GLY A 284 -9.93 -20.84 15.31
N GLU A 285 -10.78 -21.64 14.67
CA GLU A 285 -11.97 -22.26 15.30
C GLU A 285 -11.63 -23.05 16.57
N GLY A 286 -10.50 -23.77 16.60
CA GLY A 286 -10.09 -24.58 17.74
C GLY A 286 -9.52 -23.80 18.94
N ASN A 287 -9.31 -22.49 18.80
CA ASN A 287 -8.67 -21.66 19.82
C ASN A 287 -9.10 -20.19 19.75
N GLN A 288 -10.41 -19.97 19.68
CA GLN A 288 -11.02 -18.64 19.59
C GLN A 288 -10.73 -17.78 20.84
N TRP A 289 -10.66 -16.46 20.63
CA TRP A 289 -10.40 -15.48 21.68
C TRP A 289 -11.63 -14.63 21.94
N HIS A 290 -12.48 -15.09 22.86
CA HIS A 290 -13.65 -14.35 23.33
C HIS A 290 -13.37 -13.69 24.68
N LEU A 291 -13.24 -12.36 24.69
CA LEU A 291 -13.06 -11.58 25.91
C LEU A 291 -14.40 -11.08 26.43
N THR A 292 -14.56 -11.17 27.75
CA THR A 292 -15.68 -10.56 28.47
C THR A 292 -15.50 -9.05 28.60
N ALA A 293 -16.57 -8.35 28.97
CA ALA A 293 -16.59 -6.89 29.06
C ALA A 293 -15.62 -6.32 30.09
N ASN A 294 -14.98 -7.14 30.93
CA ASN A 294 -14.04 -6.70 31.97
C ASN A 294 -12.61 -7.20 31.76
N GLU A 295 -12.34 -7.94 30.69
CA GLU A 295 -11.01 -8.48 30.40
C GLU A 295 -10.17 -7.48 29.60
N GLN A 296 -8.92 -7.26 30.05
CA GLN A 296 -7.93 -6.47 29.33
C GLN A 296 -6.68 -7.31 29.08
N ILE A 297 -6.37 -7.59 27.80
CA ILE A 297 -5.25 -8.43 27.38
C ILE A 297 -4.42 -7.72 26.32
N ILE A 298 -3.10 -7.75 26.49
CA ILE A 298 -2.12 -7.29 25.50
C ILE A 298 -1.19 -8.46 25.20
N VAL A 299 -1.00 -8.79 23.93
CA VAL A 299 -0.14 -9.90 23.49
C VAL A 299 0.94 -9.38 22.56
N PHE A 300 2.20 -9.60 22.94
CA PHE A 300 3.37 -9.34 22.13
C PHE A 300 3.78 -10.61 21.37
N LEU A 301 3.98 -10.51 20.06
CA LEU A 301 4.39 -11.61 19.19
C LEU A 301 5.74 -11.27 18.53
N GLU A 302 6.75 -12.12 18.73
CA GLU A 302 8.05 -12.01 18.02
C GLU A 302 8.01 -12.60 16.60
N GLY A 303 6.86 -13.11 16.18
CA GLY A 303 6.58 -13.61 14.83
C GLY A 303 5.31 -13.01 14.26
N ASN A 304 4.60 -13.77 13.43
CA ASN A 304 3.36 -13.36 12.78
C ASN A 304 2.12 -13.68 13.63
N LEU A 305 1.06 -12.88 13.48
CA LEU A 305 -0.29 -13.28 13.88
C LEU A 305 -1.02 -13.84 12.65
N ILE A 306 -1.49 -15.07 12.72
CA ILE A 306 -2.26 -15.72 11.64
C ILE A 306 -3.68 -15.95 12.15
N ILE A 307 -4.67 -15.43 11.44
CA ILE A 307 -6.09 -15.60 11.74
C ILE A 307 -6.71 -16.40 10.60
N ASP A 308 -7.15 -17.61 10.91
CA ASP A 308 -7.67 -18.56 9.92
C ASP A 308 -8.96 -19.21 10.42
N ASP A 309 -9.91 -19.43 9.52
CA ASP A 309 -11.16 -20.15 9.81
C ASP A 309 -11.21 -21.44 8.98
N GLN A 310 -12.04 -22.39 9.38
CA GLN A 310 -12.23 -23.57 8.55
C GLN A 310 -12.93 -23.22 7.22
N PRO A 311 -12.62 -23.92 6.12
CA PRO A 311 -13.32 -23.73 4.86
C PRO A 311 -14.85 -23.83 5.04
N GLY A 312 -15.56 -22.79 4.59
CA GLY A 312 -17.03 -22.72 4.69
C GLY A 312 -17.58 -22.27 6.06
N ALA A 313 -16.75 -22.12 7.09
CA ALA A 313 -17.18 -21.57 8.38
C ALA A 313 -17.31 -20.03 8.34
N GLU A 314 -18.10 -19.49 9.26
CA GLU A 314 -18.31 -18.04 9.44
C GLU A 314 -18.17 -17.69 10.93
N ASN A 315 -17.08 -18.16 11.53
CA ASN A 315 -16.87 -18.07 12.98
C ASN A 315 -16.36 -16.68 13.37
N ARG A 316 -16.89 -16.14 14.48
CA ARG A 316 -16.27 -14.99 15.16
C ARG A 316 -15.05 -15.48 15.93
N LEU A 317 -13.86 -15.27 15.38
CA LEU A 317 -12.62 -15.84 15.92
C LEU A 317 -12.06 -15.04 17.10
N ILE A 318 -12.25 -13.72 17.07
CA ILE A 318 -11.75 -12.80 18.09
C ILE A 318 -12.86 -11.81 18.42
N THR A 319 -13.35 -11.79 19.66
CA THR A 319 -14.42 -10.87 20.08
C THR A 319 -14.10 -10.21 21.42
N VAL A 320 -14.57 -8.98 21.59
CA VAL A 320 -14.47 -8.25 22.86
C VAL A 320 -15.86 -7.69 23.21
N GLU A 321 -16.47 -8.25 24.24
CA GLU A 321 -17.80 -7.85 24.71
C GLU A 321 -17.84 -6.35 25.06
N ARG A 322 -18.92 -5.67 24.65
CA ARG A 322 -19.12 -4.23 24.83
C ARG A 322 -19.67 -3.91 26.22
N GLY A 323 -19.65 -2.62 26.59
CA GLY A 323 -20.34 -2.11 27.79
C GLY A 323 -19.54 -2.17 29.09
N GLY A 324 -18.25 -2.53 29.03
CA GLY A 324 -17.36 -2.51 30.19
C GLY A 324 -15.98 -1.92 29.84
N ARG A 325 -14.93 -2.47 30.45
CA ARG A 325 -13.52 -2.10 30.26
C ARG A 325 -12.76 -3.02 29.30
N GLY A 326 -13.47 -3.86 28.55
CA GLY A 326 -12.92 -4.84 27.61
C GLY A 326 -11.90 -4.22 26.66
N PHE A 327 -10.74 -4.85 26.53
CA PHE A 327 -9.68 -4.41 25.63
C PHE A 327 -8.77 -5.58 25.22
N LEU A 328 -8.55 -5.75 23.92
CA LEU A 328 -7.61 -6.72 23.37
C LEU A 328 -6.66 -6.02 22.41
N ALA A 329 -5.36 -6.25 22.58
CA ALA A 329 -4.36 -5.84 21.61
C ALA A 329 -3.41 -6.99 21.25
N PHE A 330 -3.16 -7.16 19.95
CA PHE A 330 -2.06 -7.95 19.42
C PHE A 330 -1.03 -7.00 18.80
N ILE A 331 0.23 -7.13 19.25
CA ILE A 331 1.35 -6.32 18.80
C ILE A 331 2.41 -7.27 18.25
N SER A 332 2.58 -7.27 16.94
CA SER A 332 3.37 -8.25 16.18
C SER A 332 4.63 -7.62 15.61
N GLN A 333 5.78 -8.29 15.76
CA GLN A 333 7.02 -7.93 15.08
C GLN A 333 7.00 -8.32 13.60
N GLY A 334 6.24 -9.37 13.25
CA GLY A 334 6.06 -9.82 11.86
C GLY A 334 4.88 -9.14 11.18
N ASP A 335 4.10 -9.96 10.47
CA ASP A 335 2.86 -9.59 9.79
C ASP A 335 1.62 -9.96 10.62
N VAL A 336 0.47 -9.39 10.24
CA VAL A 336 -0.85 -9.91 10.62
C VAL A 336 -1.50 -10.45 9.36
N ILE A 337 -1.78 -11.74 9.33
CA ILE A 337 -2.29 -12.46 8.16
C ILE A 337 -3.69 -12.95 8.46
N ILE A 338 -4.67 -12.41 7.74
CA ILE A 338 -6.07 -12.85 7.76
C ILE A 338 -6.30 -13.65 6.47
N THR A 339 -6.56 -14.95 6.63
CA THR A 339 -6.69 -15.85 5.48
C THR A 339 -7.98 -15.60 4.68
N PRO A 340 -8.10 -16.14 3.46
CA PRO A 340 -9.33 -16.03 2.67
C PRO A 340 -10.55 -16.73 3.29
N HIS A 341 -10.34 -17.62 4.27
CA HIS A 341 -11.43 -18.37 4.92
C HIS A 341 -12.24 -17.53 5.90
N VAL A 342 -11.66 -16.47 6.47
CA VAL A 342 -12.28 -15.62 7.50
C VAL A 342 -13.25 -14.64 6.87
N GLY A 343 -14.53 -14.97 6.73
CA GLY A 343 -15.49 -14.06 6.11
C GLY A 343 -16.90 -14.61 6.04
N TYR A 344 -17.81 -13.79 5.53
CA TYR A 344 -19.18 -14.18 5.20
C TYR A 344 -19.32 -14.55 3.73
N ALA A 345 -19.94 -15.68 3.44
CA ALA A 345 -20.37 -16.06 2.10
C ALA A 345 -21.48 -15.12 1.59
N ASN A 346 -22.32 -14.60 2.49
CA ASN A 346 -23.29 -13.56 2.15
C ASN A 346 -22.59 -12.20 2.02
N VAL A 347 -22.42 -11.72 0.78
CA VAL A 347 -21.84 -10.40 0.49
C VAL A 347 -22.67 -9.24 1.06
N ASN A 348 -23.97 -9.45 1.30
CA ASN A 348 -24.85 -8.42 1.86
C ASN A 348 -24.89 -8.42 3.39
N THR A 349 -24.04 -9.18 4.07
CA THR A 349 -23.96 -9.14 5.54
C THR A 349 -23.72 -7.71 6.03
N ASP A 350 -24.58 -7.28 6.96
CA ASP A 350 -24.61 -5.91 7.47
C ASP A 350 -23.48 -5.65 8.47
N SER A 351 -22.55 -4.80 8.07
CA SER A 351 -21.42 -4.37 8.89
C SER A 351 -21.80 -3.43 10.04
N ALA A 352 -23.04 -2.89 10.07
CA ALA A 352 -23.52 -2.04 11.16
C ALA A 352 -23.87 -2.85 12.42
N SER A 353 -24.27 -4.10 12.24
CA SER A 353 -24.75 -4.93 13.34
C SER A 353 -23.60 -5.23 14.32
N PRO A 354 -23.80 -5.04 15.64
CA PRO A 354 -22.74 -5.03 16.63
C PRO A 354 -22.02 -6.37 16.81
N ASP A 355 -22.66 -7.47 16.40
CA ASP A 355 -22.17 -8.85 16.51
C ASP A 355 -21.74 -9.45 15.15
N THR A 356 -21.64 -8.63 14.12
CA THR A 356 -21.16 -9.03 12.79
C THR A 356 -19.63 -9.11 12.67
N PRO A 357 -18.80 -8.31 13.37
CA PRO A 357 -17.35 -8.43 13.21
C PRO A 357 -16.83 -9.84 13.58
N LEU A 358 -16.06 -10.43 12.67
CA LEU A 358 -15.42 -11.74 12.85
C LEU A 358 -14.16 -11.64 13.71
N ILE A 359 -13.51 -10.48 13.67
CA ILE A 359 -12.38 -10.14 14.53
C ILE A 359 -12.58 -8.76 15.15
N GLU A 360 -12.23 -8.65 16.43
CA GLU A 360 -12.36 -7.42 17.20
C GLU A 360 -11.10 -7.18 18.05
N GLY A 361 -10.50 -6.00 17.94
CA GLY A 361 -9.35 -5.64 18.78
C GLY A 361 -8.49 -4.52 18.22
N VAL A 362 -7.32 -4.35 18.83
CA VAL A 362 -6.25 -3.46 18.35
C VAL A 362 -5.13 -4.33 17.78
N PHE A 363 -4.88 -4.22 16.49
CA PHE A 363 -3.86 -4.99 15.77
C PHE A 363 -2.76 -4.04 15.29
N ILE A 364 -1.56 -4.19 15.84
CA ILE A 364 -0.39 -3.36 15.51
C ILE A 364 0.71 -4.29 15.01
N THR A 365 1.30 -4.00 13.86
CA THR A 365 2.32 -4.86 13.26
C THR A 365 3.44 -4.03 12.64
N ASP A 366 4.70 -4.44 12.87
CA ASP A 366 5.87 -3.80 12.25
C ASP A 366 5.88 -4.07 10.74
N GLY A 367 5.43 -5.25 10.33
CA GLY A 367 5.22 -5.65 8.94
C GLY A 367 3.92 -5.13 8.33
N THR A 368 3.26 -6.00 7.56
CA THR A 368 2.07 -5.71 6.77
C THR A 368 0.85 -6.43 7.36
N ILE A 369 -0.31 -5.76 7.33
CA ILE A 369 -1.59 -6.43 7.56
C ILE A 369 -2.10 -6.96 6.21
N TRP A 370 -2.20 -8.27 6.08
CA TRP A 370 -2.70 -8.95 4.89
C TRP A 370 -4.12 -9.44 5.10
N VAL A 371 -5.06 -8.96 4.28
CA VAL A 371 -6.38 -9.60 4.10
C VAL A 371 -6.34 -10.33 2.76
N GLN A 372 -6.07 -11.63 2.83
CA GLN A 372 -5.79 -12.47 1.66
C GLN A 372 -7.06 -12.81 0.87
N SER A 373 -6.84 -13.18 -0.40
CA SER A 373 -7.85 -13.61 -1.37
C SER A 373 -7.65 -15.05 -1.84
N TYR A 374 -8.70 -15.71 -2.32
CA TYR A 374 -8.62 -16.99 -3.05
C TYR A 374 -8.03 -16.85 -4.47
N LEU A 375 -7.84 -15.61 -4.96
CA LEU A 375 -7.31 -15.22 -6.28
C LEU A 375 -8.18 -15.63 -7.49
N THR A 376 -8.79 -16.81 -7.43
CA THR A 376 -9.48 -17.50 -8.53
C THR A 376 -10.97 -17.70 -8.28
N ASN A 377 -11.40 -17.62 -7.02
CA ASN A 377 -12.80 -17.73 -6.61
C ASN A 377 -13.25 -16.41 -5.98
N PRO A 378 -14.55 -16.08 -6.06
CA PRO A 378 -15.10 -14.95 -5.31
C PRO A 378 -14.79 -15.10 -3.81
N ASP A 379 -14.24 -14.04 -3.25
CA ASP A 379 -13.90 -13.99 -1.83
C ASP A 379 -15.12 -13.84 -0.95
N LYS A 380 -14.93 -14.18 0.33
CA LYS A 380 -15.91 -13.91 1.38
C LYS A 380 -15.82 -12.45 1.82
N LYS A 381 -16.95 -11.85 2.20
CA LYS A 381 -16.95 -10.52 2.79
C LYS A 381 -16.26 -10.52 4.15
N PHE A 382 -15.23 -9.69 4.31
CA PHE A 382 -14.53 -9.51 5.56
C PHE A 382 -15.15 -8.38 6.37
N ILE A 383 -15.46 -8.62 7.64
CA ILE A 383 -15.92 -7.57 8.56
C ILE A 383 -15.11 -7.69 9.85
N ALA A 384 -14.35 -6.64 10.16
CA ALA A 384 -13.47 -6.55 11.31
C ALA A 384 -13.79 -5.28 12.10
N ALA A 385 -13.50 -5.27 13.41
CA ALA A 385 -13.73 -4.11 14.23
C ALA A 385 -12.57 -3.74 15.15
N GLY A 386 -12.35 -2.43 15.33
CA GLY A 386 -11.32 -1.89 16.20
C GLY A 386 -10.29 -1.03 15.47
N THR A 387 -9.00 -1.26 15.74
CA THR A 387 -7.90 -0.45 15.23
C THR A 387 -6.86 -1.34 14.56
N PHE A 388 -6.47 -0.97 13.35
CA PHE A 388 -5.53 -1.75 12.51
C PHE A 388 -4.39 -0.83 12.07
N VAL A 389 -3.16 -1.19 12.44
CA VAL A 389 -1.94 -0.41 12.22
C VAL A 389 -0.88 -1.32 11.59
N GLY A 390 -0.56 -1.08 10.32
CA GLY A 390 0.55 -1.70 9.62
C GLY A 390 1.66 -0.68 9.36
N TRP A 391 2.83 -0.86 9.97
CA TRP A 391 3.96 0.04 9.79
C TRP A 391 4.67 -0.14 8.45
N THR A 392 4.53 -1.30 7.79
CA THR A 392 5.00 -1.52 6.41
C THR A 392 3.87 -1.40 5.39
N GLY A 393 2.62 -1.64 5.78
CA GLY A 393 1.47 -1.46 4.89
C GLY A 393 0.21 -2.15 5.38
N ILE A 394 -0.89 -1.91 4.66
CA ILE A 394 -2.11 -2.72 4.74
C ILE A 394 -2.46 -3.16 3.31
N ASN A 395 -2.52 -4.46 3.09
CA ASN A 395 -2.80 -5.08 1.80
C ASN A 395 -4.16 -5.79 1.84
N LEU A 396 -5.10 -5.30 1.03
CA LEU A 396 -6.48 -5.77 0.95
C LEU A 396 -6.68 -6.35 -0.44
N GLN A 397 -6.85 -7.66 -0.53
CA GLN A 397 -6.79 -8.39 -1.79
C GLN A 397 -8.10 -9.03 -2.20
N ARG A 398 -9.14 -9.02 -1.33
CA ARG A 398 -10.36 -9.78 -1.60
C ARG A 398 -11.11 -9.20 -2.76
N SER A 399 -11.85 -10.02 -3.49
CA SER A 399 -12.68 -9.61 -4.60
C SER A 399 -13.90 -10.50 -4.76
N PHE A 400 -15.08 -9.92 -4.99
CA PHE A 400 -16.25 -10.66 -5.43
C PHE A 400 -16.26 -10.93 -6.94
N ALA A 401 -15.18 -10.58 -7.65
CA ALA A 401 -15.13 -10.66 -9.10
C ALA A 401 -15.23 -12.12 -9.55
N LYS A 402 -16.00 -12.32 -10.62
CA LYS A 402 -16.02 -13.52 -11.42
C LYS A 402 -15.46 -13.17 -12.79
N LEU A 403 -14.96 -14.19 -13.51
CA LEU A 403 -14.37 -14.03 -14.85
C LEU A 403 -15.23 -13.19 -15.82
N GLU A 404 -16.55 -13.19 -15.64
CA GLU A 404 -17.53 -12.51 -16.51
C GLU A 404 -18.40 -11.47 -15.79
N ASP A 405 -18.27 -11.31 -14.47
CA ASP A 405 -19.16 -10.43 -13.69
C ASP A 405 -18.41 -9.79 -12.52
N ASN A 406 -18.35 -8.46 -12.53
CA ASN A 406 -17.76 -7.64 -11.47
C ASN A 406 -18.80 -6.70 -10.83
N SER A 407 -20.09 -6.92 -11.08
CA SER A 407 -21.17 -6.02 -10.66
C SER A 407 -21.25 -5.85 -9.14
N VAL A 408 -21.01 -6.92 -8.38
CA VAL A 408 -21.09 -6.92 -6.91
C VAL A 408 -20.01 -6.06 -6.27
N ASN A 409 -18.78 -6.09 -6.79
CA ASN A 409 -17.70 -5.21 -6.31
C ASN A 409 -18.00 -3.73 -6.56
N ASN A 410 -18.97 -3.36 -7.41
CA ASN A 410 -19.33 -1.95 -7.58
C ASN A 410 -20.26 -1.44 -6.48
N THR A 411 -20.97 -2.31 -5.78
CA THR A 411 -22.05 -1.92 -4.85
C THR A 411 -21.78 -2.34 -3.41
N THR A 412 -20.88 -3.29 -3.20
CA THR A 412 -20.64 -3.90 -1.90
C THR A 412 -19.14 -3.94 -1.60
N PRO A 413 -18.68 -3.45 -0.44
CA PRO A 413 -17.28 -3.55 -0.06
C PRO A 413 -16.93 -5.00 0.30
N THR A 414 -15.78 -5.46 -0.18
CA THR A 414 -15.22 -6.78 0.10
C THR A 414 -14.65 -6.87 1.52
N GLU A 415 -14.09 -5.77 2.01
CA GLU A 415 -13.60 -5.64 3.37
C GLU A 415 -14.25 -4.43 4.06
N THR A 416 -14.67 -4.60 5.32
CA THR A 416 -15.19 -3.52 6.14
C THR A 416 -14.52 -3.48 7.49
N PHE A 417 -14.02 -2.31 7.86
CA PHE A 417 -13.43 -2.03 9.17
C PHE A 417 -14.38 -1.14 9.97
N VAL A 418 -14.86 -1.65 11.10
CA VAL A 418 -15.83 -0.98 11.97
C VAL A 418 -15.12 -0.44 13.20
N PHE A 419 -15.29 0.82 13.50
CA PHE A 419 -14.64 1.40 14.65
C PHE A 419 -15.25 0.96 15.98
N ARG A 420 -14.38 0.80 16.98
CA ARG A 420 -14.73 0.51 18.36
C ARG A 420 -14.28 1.68 19.26
N PRO A 421 -15.09 2.72 19.44
CA PRO A 421 -14.72 3.88 20.25
C PRO A 421 -14.45 3.49 21.71
N ASP A 422 -15.10 2.44 22.20
CA ASP A 422 -14.86 1.88 23.52
C ASP A 422 -13.41 1.41 23.70
N PHE A 423 -12.70 0.97 22.66
CA PHE A 423 -11.28 0.63 22.78
C PHE A 423 -10.39 1.85 23.07
N MET A 424 -10.74 3.03 22.55
CA MET A 424 -9.99 4.26 22.88
C MET A 424 -10.21 4.68 24.35
N VAL A 425 -11.42 4.49 24.87
CA VAL A 425 -11.74 4.78 26.27
C VAL A 425 -11.09 3.76 27.20
N ASN A 426 -11.15 2.48 26.81
CA ASN A 426 -10.73 1.34 27.62
C ASN A 426 -9.24 1.02 27.52
N ILE A 427 -8.49 1.66 26.61
CA ILE A 427 -7.06 1.41 26.43
C ILE A 427 -6.32 1.45 27.78
N PRO A 428 -5.54 0.41 28.12
CA PRO A 428 -4.83 0.37 29.39
C PRO A 428 -3.87 1.55 29.55
N THR A 429 -3.78 2.09 30.77
CA THR A 429 -2.93 3.27 31.07
C THR A 429 -1.47 3.07 30.65
N LEU A 430 -0.97 1.83 30.69
CA LEU A 430 0.40 1.49 30.26
C LEU A 430 0.61 1.69 28.75
N MET A 431 -0.42 1.60 27.92
CA MET A 431 -0.34 1.87 26.49
C MET A 431 -0.45 3.37 26.18
N LYS A 432 -1.18 4.14 27.00
CA LYS A 432 -1.35 5.59 26.79
C LYS A 432 0.01 6.29 26.73
N SER A 433 0.22 7.11 25.71
CA SER A 433 1.39 7.96 25.52
C SER A 433 0.94 9.41 25.36
N ALA A 434 1.74 10.32 25.91
CA ALA A 434 1.54 11.75 25.80
C ALA A 434 2.55 12.31 24.80
N HIS A 435 2.08 12.71 23.61
CA HIS A 435 2.91 13.31 22.58
C HIS A 435 2.90 14.83 22.72
N PHE A 436 3.59 15.35 23.74
CA PHE A 436 3.84 16.79 23.88
C PHE A 436 5.36 17.02 23.97
N ASN A 437 5.90 17.83 23.07
CA ASN A 437 7.27 18.33 23.18
C ASN A 437 7.24 19.70 23.86
N ILE A 438 7.60 19.75 25.15
CA ILE A 438 7.86 21.02 25.84
C ILE A 438 9.34 21.34 25.64
N ARG A 439 9.63 22.42 24.92
CA ARG A 439 10.99 22.95 24.78
C ARG A 439 11.07 24.28 25.52
N GLU A 440 12.00 24.38 26.47
CA GLU A 440 12.38 25.67 27.03
C GLU A 440 13.08 26.48 25.93
N ILE A 441 12.45 27.60 25.52
CA ILE A 441 13.08 28.56 24.62
C ILE A 441 13.81 29.55 25.51
N GLN A 442 15.15 29.58 25.44
CA GLN A 442 15.94 30.55 26.18
C GLN A 442 15.48 31.97 25.80
N PRO A 443 14.99 32.79 26.76
CA PRO A 443 14.55 34.13 26.46
C PRO A 443 15.73 34.94 25.92
N ARG A 444 15.61 35.46 24.69
CA ARG A 444 16.53 36.45 24.17
C ARG A 444 16.20 37.78 24.83
N PHE A 445 17.03 38.19 25.78
CA PHE A 445 17.04 39.59 26.21
C PHE A 445 17.61 40.41 25.05
N SER A 446 16.79 41.25 24.42
CA SER A 446 17.30 42.29 23.53
C SER A 446 18.13 43.25 24.38
N THR A 447 19.44 43.30 24.13
CA THR A 447 20.29 44.36 24.69
C THR A 447 19.81 45.70 24.13
N PRO A 448 19.60 46.72 24.98
CA PRO A 448 19.16 48.04 24.55
C PRO A 448 20.14 48.76 23.63
#